data_AF-A0A1H8IYX7-F1
#
_entry.id   AF-A0A1H8IYX7-F1
#
_cell.length_a   1.000
_cell.length_b   1.000
_cell.length_c   1.000
_cell.angle_alpha   90.00
_cell.angle_beta   90.00
_cell.angle_gamma   90.00
#
_symmetry.space_group_name_H-M   'P 1'
#
loop_
_entity.id
_entity.type
_entity.pdbx_description
1 polymer ?
#
loop_
_entity_poly.entity_id
_entity_poly.type
_entity_poly.pdbx_seq_one_letter_code
_entity_poly.pdbx_strand_id
1 'polypeptide(L)' 'MRCLTVLFAVLIASPTLAKSFDRPIPQAQSATAEFWYALACLALIVSMIAVQRLVSRR' A
#
# COMPACT_ATOMS: atom_id res chain seq x y z
N MET A 1 -39.56 5.28 -23.15
CA MET A 1 -38.69 6.45 -22.89
C MET A 1 -38.62 6.83 -21.41
N ARG A 2 -39.74 6.95 -20.69
CA ARG A 2 -39.77 7.42 -19.28
C ARG A 2 -38.96 6.57 -18.29
N CYS A 3 -38.99 5.23 -18.40
CA CYS A 3 -38.16 4.35 -17.56
C CYS A 3 -36.66 4.53 -17.79
N LEU A 4 -36.26 4.80 -19.04
CA LEU A 4 -34.85 4.98 -19.39
C LEU A 4 -34.29 6.26 -18.74
N THR A 5 -35.08 7.32 -18.73
CA THR A 5 -34.73 8.60 -18.09
C THR A 5 -34.55 8.46 -16.59
N VAL A 6 -35.41 7.69 -15.92
CA VAL A 6 -35.28 7.41 -14.48
C VAL A 6 -34.04 6.57 -14.20
N LEU A 7 -33.75 5.56 -15.02
CA LEU A 7 -32.55 4.74 -14.90
C LEU A 7 -31.27 5.59 -15.00
N PHE A 8 -31.20 6.47 -16.00
CA PHE A 8 -30.05 7.37 -16.17
C PHE A 8 -29.89 8.36 -15.00
N ALA A 9 -31.00 8.91 -14.48
CA ALA A 9 -30.95 9.80 -13.32
C ALA A 9 -30.42 9.10 -12.06
N VAL A 10 -30.81 7.84 -11.83
CA VAL A 10 -30.32 7.03 -10.71
C VAL A 10 -28.84 6.69 -10.87
N LEU A 11 -28.39 6.34 -12.07
CA LEU A 11 -26.98 6.02 -12.34
C LEU A 11 -26.06 7.24 -12.15
N ILE A 12 -26.50 8.44 -12.55
CA ILE A 12 -25.72 9.68 -12.42
C ILE A 12 -25.64 10.15 -10.95
N ALA A 13 -26.65 9.84 -10.13
CA ALA A 13 -26.67 10.14 -8.69
C ALA A 13 -25.93 9.09 -7.83
N SER A 14 -25.59 7.91 -8.39
CA SER A 14 -24.86 6.86 -7.67
C SER A 14 -23.49 7.27 -7.05
N PRO A 15 -22.63 8.11 -7.67
CA PRO A 15 -21.34 8.47 -7.07
C PRO A 15 -21.47 9.39 -5.85
N THR A 16 -22.60 10.12 -5.69
CA THR A 16 -22.80 10.97 -4.50
C THR A 16 -23.13 10.14 -3.26
N LEU A 17 -23.80 8.99 -3.42
CA LEU A 17 -24.00 8.01 -2.35
C LEU A 17 -22.71 7.22 -2.04
N ALA A 18 -21.80 7.09 -3.01
CA ALA A 18 -20.50 6.45 -2.82
C ALA A 18 -19.47 7.32 -2.08
N LYS A 19 -19.73 8.62 -1.90
CA LYS A 19 -18.82 9.56 -1.23
C LYS A 19 -18.66 9.29 0.27
N SER A 20 -19.67 8.71 0.92
CA SER A 20 -19.60 8.27 2.32
C SER A 20 -18.80 6.97 2.50
N PHE A 21 -18.50 6.28 1.41
CA PHE A 21 -17.53 5.19 1.38
C PHE A 21 -16.17 5.78 1.02
N ASP A 22 -15.69 6.68 1.89
CA ASP A 22 -14.31 7.13 1.86
C ASP A 22 -13.45 5.88 2.09
N ARG A 23 -12.93 5.34 0.98
CA ARG A 23 -12.14 4.11 1.00
C ARG A 23 -10.94 4.48 1.86
N PRO A 24 -10.62 3.76 2.95
CA PRO A 24 -9.43 4.05 3.73
C PRO A 24 -8.26 4.08 2.75
N ILE A 25 -7.74 5.27 2.45
CA ILE A 25 -6.61 5.40 1.55
C ILE A 25 -5.47 4.71 2.30
N PRO A 26 -4.84 3.66 1.74
CA PRO A 26 -3.67 3.07 2.37
C PRO A 26 -2.71 4.23 2.66
N GLN A 27 -2.40 4.46 3.93
CA GLN A 27 -1.48 5.51 4.34
C GLN A 27 -0.24 5.38 3.46
N ALA A 28 -0.04 6.36 2.57
CA ALA A 28 1.09 6.35 1.67
C ALA A 28 2.34 6.44 2.54
N GLN A 29 3.19 5.41 2.48
CA GLN A 29 4.56 5.40 2.99
C GLN A 29 4.71 6.07 4.37
N SER A 30 4.43 5.33 5.44
CA SER A 30 4.72 5.83 6.79
C SER A 30 6.22 6.01 6.95
N ALA A 31 6.67 7.19 7.39
CA ALA A 31 8.08 7.47 7.67
C ALA A 31 8.71 6.43 8.61
N THR A 32 7.92 5.87 9.53
CA THR A 32 8.36 4.76 10.40
C THR A 32 8.59 3.47 9.62
N ALA A 33 7.72 3.13 8.67
CA ALA A 33 7.87 1.93 7.85
C ALA A 33 9.11 2.01 6.95
N GLU A 34 9.37 3.18 6.36
CA GLU A 34 10.59 3.42 5.57
C GLU A 34 11.85 3.26 6.40
N PHE A 35 11.88 3.81 7.62
CA PHE A 35 13.00 3.69 8.54
C PHE A 35 13.28 2.22 8.90
N TRP A 36 12.26 1.46 9.28
CA TRP A 36 12.41 0.05 9.65
C TRP A 36 12.83 -0.81 8.46
N TYR A 37 12.32 -0.51 7.26
CA TYR A 37 12.75 -1.18 6.03
C TYR A 37 14.23 -0.95 5.75
N ALA A 38 14.70 0.30 5.82
CA ALA A 38 16.12 0.63 5.64
C ALA A 38 17.01 -0.08 6.66
N LEU A 39 16.61 -0.10 7.93
CA LEU A 39 17.33 -0.80 9.00
C LEU A 39 17.40 -2.32 8.73
N ALA A 40 16.31 -2.92 8.28
CA ALA A 40 16.27 -4.35 7.93
C ALA A 40 17.20 -4.67 6.74
N CYS A 41 17.25 -3.81 5.72
CA CYS A 41 18.19 -3.97 4.60
C CYS A 41 19.66 -3.92 5.07
N LEU A 42 20.01 -2.98 5.96
CA LEU A 42 21.35 -2.89 6.52
C LEU A 42 21.70 -4.14 7.35
N ALA A 43 20.77 -4.60 8.18
CA ALA A 43 20.96 -5.82 8.98
C ALA A 43 21.17 -7.06 8.09
N LEU A 44 20.45 -7.17 6.97
CA LEU A 44 20.62 -8.25 6.00
C LEU A 44 22.03 -8.24 5.39
N ILE A 45 22.52 -7.08 4.94
CA ILE A 45 23.87 -6.94 4.37
C ILE A 45 24.93 -7.34 5.40
N VAL A 46 24.81 -6.86 6.64
CA VAL A 46 25.74 -7.22 7.73
C VAL A 46 25.74 -8.72 7.97
N SER A 47 24.57 -9.35 7.94
CA SER A 47 24.42 -10.80 8.12
C SER A 47 25.12 -11.58 7.00
N MET A 48 24.97 -11.16 5.74
CA MET A 48 25.67 -11.78 4.61
C MET A 48 27.20 -11.66 4.75
N ILE A 49 27.70 -10.49 5.15
CA ILE A 49 29.14 -10.28 5.39
C ILE A 49 29.65 -11.17 6.53
N ALA A 50 28.88 -11.28 7.62
CA ALA A 50 29.24 -12.11 8.75
C ALA A 50 29.35 -13.59 8.35
N VAL A 51 28.37 -14.11 7.58
CA VAL A 51 28.39 -15.48 7.06
C VAL A 51 29.56 -15.68 6.10
N GLN A 52 29.79 -14.77 5.15
CA GLN A 52 30.92 -14.85 4.23
C GLN A 52 32.26 -14.92 4.98
N ARG A 53 32.43 -14.09 6.02
CA ARG A 53 33.64 -14.11 6.85
C ARG A 53 33.78 -15.38 7.67
N LEU A 54 32.69 -15.94 8.17
CA LEU A 54 32.71 -17.20 8.91
C LEU A 54 33.11 -18.38 8.02
N VAL A 55 32.54 -18.44 6.80
CA VAL A 55 32.85 -19.50 5.83
C VAL A 55 34.27 -19.36 5.28
N SER A 56 34.70 -18.13 4.94
CA SER A 56 36.05 -17.88 4.42
C SER A 56 37.17 -18.16 5.43
N ARG A 57 36.85 -18.35 6.71
CA ARG A 57 37.80 -18.70 7.78
C ARG A 57 37.86 -20.19 8.08
N ARG A 58 36.98 -21.00 7.49
CA ARG A 58 37.11 -22.47 7.46
C ARG A 58 37.95 -22.88 6.25
#